data_AF-A0A6J6CW62-F1
#
_entry.id   AF-A0A6J6CW62-F1
#
_cell.length_a   1.000
_cell.length_b   1.000
_cell.length_c   1.000
_cell.angle_alpha   90.00
_cell.angle_beta   90.00
_cell.angle_gamma   90.00
#
_symmetry.space_group_name_H-M   'P 1'
#
loop_
_entity.id
_entity.type
_entity.pdbx_description
1 polymer ?
#
loop_
_entity_poly.entity_id
_entity_poly.type
_entity_poly.pdbx_seq_one_letter_code
_entity_poly.pdbx_strand_id
1 'polypeptide(L)'
;MATNATFIAVFPLTFLSNAFAPTTGMPKPLQYIAEWNPVSTMVAGCRQLFGLENQFGATAGSFPSENPLTMSIVYMIIIMAIFIPLSVRKYNRAVNK
;
A
#
# COMPACT_ATOMS: atom_id res chain seq x y z
N MET A 1 -23.34 -1.00 -9.66
CA MET A 1 -22.98 0.15 -8.79
C MET A 1 -21.72 -0.05 -7.94
N ALA A 2 -21.15 -1.27 -7.83
CA ALA A 2 -19.92 -1.50 -7.06
C ALA A 2 -18.63 -0.92 -7.70
N THR A 3 -18.58 -0.79 -9.03
CA THR A 3 -17.37 -0.37 -9.76
C THR A 3 -16.89 1.05 -9.42
N ASN A 4 -17.82 1.98 -9.16
CA ASN A 4 -17.46 3.38 -8.87
C ASN A 4 -16.80 3.54 -7.49
N ALA A 5 -17.20 2.73 -6.51
CA ALA A 5 -16.62 2.76 -5.16
C ALA A 5 -15.17 2.26 -5.16
N THR A 6 -14.87 1.23 -5.97
CA THR A 6 -13.50 0.74 -6.15
C THR A 6 -12.59 1.83 -6.70
N PHE A 7 -13.05 2.61 -7.68
CA PHE A 7 -12.25 3.70 -8.25
C PHE A 7 -11.93 4.78 -7.21
N ILE A 8 -12.92 5.19 -6.41
CA ILE A 8 -12.74 6.20 -5.35
C ILE A 8 -11.74 5.73 -4.28
N ALA A 9 -11.68 4.43 -3.98
CA ALA A 9 -10.74 3.89 -3.00
C ALA A 9 -9.34 3.65 -3.58
N VAL A 10 -9.25 3.11 -4.80
CA VAL A 10 -7.97 2.76 -5.44
C VAL A 10 -7.25 3.99 -5.96
N PHE A 11 -7.97 4.99 -6.48
CA PHE A 11 -7.39 6.22 -7.02
C PHE A 11 -6.42 6.93 -6.05
N PRO A 12 -6.82 7.31 -4.82
CA PRO A 12 -5.89 7.94 -3.90
C PRO A 12 -4.75 6.99 -3.50
N LEU A 13 -5.00 5.68 -3.38
CA LEU A 13 -3.96 4.70 -3.05
C LEU A 13 -2.91 4.56 -4.15
N THR A 14 -3.27 4.64 -5.43
CA THR A 14 -2.30 4.55 -6.52
C THR A 14 -1.64 5.88 -6.82
N PHE A 15 -2.39 6.98 -6.85
CA PHE A 15 -1.85 8.30 -7.18
C PHE A 15 -1.04 8.93 -6.03
N LEU A 16 -1.39 8.65 -4.78
CA LEU A 16 -0.60 9.06 -3.60
C LEU A 16 0.40 7.96 -3.23
N SER A 17 1.26 7.61 -4.20
CA SER A 17 2.32 6.61 -4.05
C SER A 17 3.62 7.09 -4.67
N ASN A 18 4.75 6.60 -4.15
CA ASN A 18 6.09 6.87 -4.69
C ASN A 18 6.33 6.33 -6.12
N ALA A 19 5.35 5.58 -6.64
CA ALA A 19 5.34 5.06 -8.01
C ALA A 19 5.05 6.16 -9.04
N PHE A 20 4.15 7.09 -8.71
CA PHE A 20 3.67 8.12 -9.64
C PHE A 20 4.27 9.50 -9.36
N ALA A 21 4.53 9.84 -8.10
CA ALA A 21 5.12 11.12 -7.73
C ALA A 21 6.25 10.94 -6.70
N PRO A 22 7.37 11.67 -6.82
CA PRO A 22 8.42 11.64 -5.83
C PRO A 22 7.91 12.21 -4.50
N THR A 23 8.03 11.44 -3.42
CA THR A 23 7.52 11.83 -2.09
C THR A 23 8.35 12.94 -1.46
N THR A 24 9.58 13.17 -1.91
CA THR A 24 10.55 14.14 -1.38
C THR A 24 10.11 15.60 -1.49
N GLY A 25 9.28 15.94 -2.48
CA GLY A 25 8.74 17.29 -2.69
C GLY A 25 7.37 17.55 -2.03
N MET A 26 6.79 16.56 -1.33
CA MET A 26 5.44 16.69 -0.76
C MET A 26 5.45 17.36 0.64
N PRO A 27 4.37 18.07 1.01
CA PRO A 27 4.17 18.53 2.39
C PRO A 27 4.20 17.35 3.37
N LYS A 28 4.80 17.53 4.55
CA LYS A 28 5.03 16.47 5.56
C LYS A 28 3.84 15.51 5.80
N PRO A 29 2.57 15.97 5.91
CA PRO A 29 1.45 15.06 6.12
C PRO A 29 1.18 14.15 4.92
N LEU A 30 1.26 14.69 3.70
CA LEU A 30 1.07 13.95 2.45
C LEU A 30 2.19 12.95 2.24
N GLN A 31 3.41 13.35 2.58
CA GLN A 31 4.59 12.49 2.52
C GLN A 31 4.44 11.28 3.44
N TYR A 32 3.95 11.47 4.67
CA TYR A 32 3.72 10.37 5.61
C TYR A 32 2.67 9.38 5.08
N ILE A 33 1.55 9.88 4.54
CA ILE A 33 0.50 9.04 3.95
C ILE A 33 1.03 8.28 2.73
N ALA A 34 1.78 8.96 1.85
CA ALA A 34 2.33 8.36 0.65
C ALA A 34 3.36 7.28 0.97
N GLU A 35 4.22 7.49 1.98
CA GLU A 35 5.30 6.56 2.33
C GLU A 35 4.79 5.34 3.13
N TRP A 36 3.72 5.48 3.92
CA TRP A 36 3.06 4.37 4.62
C TRP A 36 2.08 3.57 3.77
N ASN A 37 1.87 3.97 2.52
CA ASN A 37 0.95 3.28 1.62
C ASN A 37 1.48 1.89 1.23
N PRO A 38 0.66 0.82 1.27
CA PRO A 38 1.07 -0.52 0.84
C PRO A 38 1.64 -0.54 -0.58
N VAL A 39 1.06 0.25 -1.50
CA VAL A 39 1.55 0.36 -2.89
C VAL A 39 2.97 0.94 -2.92
N SER A 40 3.25 1.95 -2.10
CA SER A 40 4.58 2.56 -2.01
C SER A 40 5.62 1.63 -1.41
N THR A 41 5.27 0.86 -0.37
CA THR A 41 6.19 -0.13 0.22
C THR A 41 6.50 -1.27 -0.76
N MET A 42 5.50 -1.71 -1.54
CA MET A 42 5.70 -2.70 -2.60
C MET A 42 6.64 -2.18 -3.69
N VAL A 43 6.42 -0.96 -4.18
CA VAL A 43 7.25 -0.34 -5.23
C VAL A 43 8.68 -0.13 -4.73
N ALA A 44 8.85 0.30 -3.48
CA ALA A 44 10.16 0.42 -2.86
C ALA A 44 10.86 -0.95 -2.72
N GLY A 45 10.12 -2.00 -2.34
CA GLY A 45 10.64 -3.38 -2.29
C GLY A 45 11.06 -3.89 -3.66
N CYS A 46 10.25 -3.65 -4.70
CA CYS A 46 10.62 -3.98 -6.09
C CYS A 46 11.87 -3.23 -6.52
N ARG A 47 11.97 -1.91 -6.29
CA ARG A 47 13.17 -1.12 -6.60
C ARG A 47 14.42 -1.68 -5.91
N GLN A 48 14.31 -2.06 -4.64
CA GLN A 48 15.40 -2.70 -3.89
C GLN A 48 15.84 -4.02 -4.51
N LEU A 49 14.89 -4.87 -4.93
CA LEU A 49 15.16 -6.14 -5.63
C LEU A 49 15.83 -5.92 -7.00
N PHE A 50 15.51 -4.81 -7.69
CA PHE A 50 16.16 -4.40 -8.95
C PHE A 50 17.49 -3.65 -8.74
N GLY A 51 17.95 -3.46 -7.50
CA GLY A 51 19.21 -2.76 -7.20
C GLY A 51 19.13 -1.23 -7.32
N LEU A 52 17.93 -0.65 -7.33
CA LEU A 52 17.71 0.79 -7.39
C LEU A 52 17.68 1.39 -5.97
N GLU A 53 18.32 2.54 -5.78
CA GLU A 53 18.26 3.26 -4.50
C GLU A 53 16.88 3.86 -4.27
N ASN A 54 16.31 3.59 -3.10
CA ASN A 54 15.06 4.18 -2.67
C ASN A 54 15.31 5.52 -1.99
N GLN A 55 14.69 6.58 -2.51
CA GLN A 55 14.69 7.89 -1.86
C GLN A 55 13.42 8.07 -1.03
N PHE A 56 13.58 8.15 0.29
CA PHE A 56 12.53 8.51 1.23
C PHE A 56 12.81 9.93 1.75
N GLY A 57 11.77 10.74 1.94
CA GLY A 57 11.95 12.08 2.52
C GLY A 57 11.66 12.10 4.02
N ALA A 58 10.49 12.55 4.45
CA ALA A 58 10.17 12.69 5.89
C ALA A 58 10.14 11.38 6.68
N THR A 59 9.99 10.22 6.03
CA THR A 59 10.08 8.93 6.70
C THR A 59 11.45 8.26 6.59
N ALA A 60 12.49 8.97 6.15
CA ALA A 60 13.87 8.49 6.23
C ALA A 60 14.23 8.18 7.70
N GLY A 61 14.39 6.90 8.03
CA GLY A 61 14.59 6.40 9.39
C GLY A 61 13.35 5.73 10.03
N SER A 62 12.27 5.55 9.28
CA SER A 62 11.11 4.76 9.69
C SER A 62 11.24 3.29 9.28
N PHE A 63 10.57 2.39 10.00
CA PHE A 63 10.56 0.95 9.71
C PHE A 63 10.23 0.58 8.24
N PRO A 64 9.27 1.23 7.54
CA PRO A 64 9.04 0.98 6.12
C PRO A 64 10.14 1.52 5.19
N SER A 65 10.91 2.52 5.61
CA SER A 65 12.07 3.01 4.85
C SER A 65 13.30 2.09 4.98
N GLU A 66 13.47 1.45 6.13
CA GLU A 66 14.59 0.54 6.40
C GLU A 66 14.36 -0.87 5.82
N ASN A 67 13.12 -1.35 5.87
CA ASN A 67 12.75 -2.70 5.42
C ASN A 67 11.50 -2.69 4.52
N PRO A 68 11.56 -2.04 3.34
CA PRO A 68 10.39 -1.89 2.46
C PRO A 68 9.87 -3.25 1.96
N LEU A 69 10.76 -4.22 1.69
CA LEU A 69 10.38 -5.57 1.29
C LEU A 69 9.57 -6.29 2.38
N THR A 70 10.06 -6.27 3.62
CA THR A 70 9.39 -6.91 4.76
C THR A 70 8.03 -6.28 5.02
N MET A 71 7.95 -4.94 4.98
CA MET A 71 6.68 -4.23 5.13
C MET A 71 5.69 -4.55 4.01
N SER A 72 6.14 -4.68 2.76
CA SER A 72 5.27 -5.10 1.65
C SER A 72 4.65 -6.48 1.90
N ILE A 73 5.44 -7.43 2.43
CA ILE A 73 4.98 -8.79 2.75
C ILE A 73 3.98 -8.74 3.92
N VAL A 74 4.27 -7.95 4.96
CA VAL A 74 3.36 -7.76 6.10
C VAL A 74 2.02 -7.21 5.64
N TYR A 75 2.01 -6.17 4.78
CA TYR A 75 0.77 -5.64 4.23
C TYR A 75 -0.01 -6.68 3.42
N MET A 76 0.68 -7.48 2.60
CA MET A 76 0.05 -8.57 1.85
C MET A 76 -0.63 -9.58 2.80
N ILE A 77 0.06 -10.00 3.85
CA ILE A 77 -0.47 -10.94 4.86
C ILE A 77 -1.67 -10.33 5.59
N ILE A 78 -1.59 -9.07 6.01
CA ILE A 78 -2.69 -8.37 6.71
C ILE A 78 -3.93 -8.27 5.82
N ILE A 79 -3.77 -7.86 4.56
CA ILE A 79 -4.88 -7.76 3.61
C ILE A 79 -5.52 -9.14 3.41
N MET A 80 -4.72 -10.18 3.17
CA MET A 80 -5.25 -11.55 3.04
C MET A 80 -5.99 -11.99 4.31
N ALA A 81 -5.39 -11.80 5.48
CA ALA A 81 -5.96 -12.19 6.76
C ALA A 81 -7.30 -11.49 7.07
N ILE A 82 -7.52 -10.27 6.56
CA ILE A 82 -8.77 -9.52 6.73
C ILE A 82 -9.80 -9.92 5.66
N PHE A 83 -9.42 -9.86 4.38
CA PHE A 83 -10.36 -10.00 3.28
C PHE A 83 -10.76 -11.45 2.98
N ILE A 84 -9.88 -12.43 3.23
CA ILE A 84 -10.21 -13.86 3.05
C ILE A 84 -11.37 -14.28 3.97
N PRO A 85 -11.31 -14.11 5.31
CA PRO A 85 -12.40 -14.54 6.17
C PRO A 85 -13.68 -13.73 5.95
N LEU A 86 -13.58 -12.44 5.62
CA LEU A 86 -14.75 -11.61 5.28
C LEU A 86 -15.44 -12.11 4.01
N SER A 87 -14.66 -12.46 2.98
CA SER A 87 -15.19 -12.99 1.71
C SER A 87 -15.84 -14.34 1.91
N VAL A 88 -15.20 -15.24 2.66
CA VAL A 88 -15.76 -16.56 3.01
C VAL A 88 -17.06 -16.42 3.82
N ARG A 89 -17.09 -15.54 4.83
CA ARG A 89 -18.31 -15.27 5.61
C ARG A 89 -19.44 -14.73 4.75
N LYS A 90 -19.13 -13.79 3.84
CA LYS A 90 -20.13 -13.19 2.95
C LYS A 90 -20.66 -14.19 1.93
N TYR A 91 -19.78 -15.03 1.37
CA TYR A 91 -20.15 -16.11 0.47
C TYR A 91 -21.08 -17.13 1.16
N ASN A 92 -20.71 -17.63 2.34
CA ASN A 92 -21.53 -18.58 3.09
C ASN A 92 -22.89 -18.00 3.46
N ARG A 93 -22.96 -16.70 3.80
CA ARG A 93 -24.22 -16.02 4.09
C ARG A 93 -25.10 -15.82 2.85
N ALA A 94 -24.50 -15.67 1.67
CA ALA A 94 -25.24 -15.54 0.42
C ALA A 94 -25.76 -16.88 -0.11
N VAL A 95 -25.01 -17.96 0.10
CA VAL A 95 -25.38 -19.33 -0.28
C VAL A 95 -26.40 -19.97 0.67
N ASN A 96 -26.30 -19.69 1.98
CA ASN A 96 -27.29 -20.17 2.97
C ASN A 96 -28.59 -19.35 2.99
N LYS A 97 -28.86 -18.57 1.95
CA LYS A 97 -30.05 -17.72 1.80
C LYS A 97 -30.84 -18.15 0.58
#